data_AF-A0A1V2QUB9-F1
#
_entry.id   AF-A0A1V2QUB9-F1
#
_cell.length_a   1.000
_cell.length_b   1.000
_cell.length_c   1.000
_cell.angle_alpha   90.00
_cell.angle_beta   90.00
_cell.angle_gamma   90.00
#
_symmetry.space_group_name_H-M   'P 1'
#
loop_
_entity.id
_entity.type
_entity.pdbx_description
1 polymer ?
#
loop_
_entity_poly.entity_id
_entity_poly.type
_entity_poly.pdbx_seq_one_letter_code
_entity_poly.pdbx_strand_id
1 'polypeptide(L)'
;MFIHPQHWPGRVVPSSDQDVVTAVESLCLRAGWPGADRRELGQVLSPWFEAGWCVDAVLRAVDLTPSGTLQTEWRETDEPHEFLQKRLRAWFDDGDTAAGSTDRAAPPVAGMSLGRWWRIHRRTAETAAPRVRGPLGEAGQRAREQTTARARTFRRDPVDAVRERQRRREEALDSLLPEATRPPTF
;
A
#
# COMPACT_ATOMS: atom_id res chain seq x y z
N MET A 1 5.39 11.00 24.98
CA MET A 1 5.77 9.71 24.37
C MET A 1 6.19 10.04 22.94
N PHE A 2 7.47 9.86 22.60
CA PHE A 2 7.98 10.24 21.28
C PHE A 2 7.82 9.08 20.30
N ILE A 3 7.09 9.29 19.20
CA ILE A 3 6.97 8.32 18.11
C ILE A 3 7.92 8.78 17.02
N HIS A 4 8.77 7.89 16.53
CA HIS A 4 9.66 8.23 15.43
C HIS A 4 8.84 8.51 14.15
N PRO A 5 9.16 9.54 13.35
CA PRO A 5 8.35 9.94 12.17
C PRO A 5 8.08 8.81 11.17
N GLN A 6 9.05 7.91 10.96
CA GLN A 6 8.89 6.73 10.10
C GLN A 6 7.81 5.75 10.57
N HIS A 7 7.51 5.76 11.87
CA HIS A 7 6.53 4.90 12.52
C HIS A 7 5.25 5.66 12.90
N TRP A 8 5.14 6.94 12.53
CA TRP A 8 3.94 7.72 12.79
C TRP A 8 2.73 7.05 12.13
N PRO A 9 1.63 6.79 12.86
CA PRO A 9 0.45 6.17 12.26
C PRO A 9 -0.28 7.13 11.32
N GLY A 10 -0.43 6.74 10.05
CA GLY A 10 -1.01 7.60 9.02
C GLY A 10 -2.44 8.08 9.30
N ARG A 11 -3.26 7.24 9.96
CA ARG A 11 -4.65 7.54 10.33
C ARG A 11 -4.82 8.26 11.66
N VAL A 12 -3.73 8.57 12.37
CA VAL A 12 -3.83 9.29 13.64
C VAL A 12 -3.89 10.79 13.37
N VAL A 13 -4.87 11.45 14.00
CA VAL A 13 -4.97 12.91 14.04
C VAL A 13 -3.97 13.42 15.08
N PRO A 14 -3.00 14.28 14.70
CA PRO A 14 -2.09 14.91 15.64
C PRO A 14 -2.87 15.77 16.64
N SER A 15 -2.55 15.66 17.94
CA SER A 15 -3.31 16.35 19.00
C SER A 15 -2.49 17.32 19.83
N SER A 16 -1.17 17.33 19.66
CA SER A 16 -0.23 18.20 20.35
C SER A 16 0.78 18.77 19.37
N ASP A 17 1.44 19.88 19.71
CA ASP A 17 2.45 20.50 18.84
C ASP A 17 3.56 19.52 18.45
N GLN A 18 3.98 18.65 19.39
CA GLN A 18 4.97 17.62 19.12
C GLN A 18 4.44 16.55 18.15
N ASP A 19 3.16 16.17 18.27
CA ASP A 19 2.52 15.25 17.32
C ASP A 19 2.46 15.89 15.92
N VAL A 20 2.15 17.18 15.84
CA VAL A 20 2.09 17.93 14.58
C VAL A 20 3.44 17.91 13.90
N VAL A 21 4.53 18.26 14.61
CA VAL A 21 5.90 18.20 14.05
C VAL A 21 6.22 16.80 13.54
N THR A 22 5.93 15.77 14.34
CA THR A 22 6.19 14.37 13.97
C THR A 22 5.37 13.92 12.75
N ALA A 23 4.11 14.34 12.66
CA ALA A 23 3.21 14.04 11.55
C ALA A 23 3.64 14.73 10.26
N VAL A 24 4.09 15.99 10.34
CA VAL A 24 4.67 16.74 9.21
C VAL A 24 5.94 16.05 8.71
N GLU A 25 6.84 15.65 9.61
CA GLU A 25 8.03 14.90 9.23
C GLU A 25 7.68 13.56 8.56
N SER A 26 6.66 12.86 9.08
CA SER A 26 6.16 11.63 8.46
C SER A 26 5.58 11.87 7.07
N LEU A 27 4.83 12.96 6.88
CA LEU A 27 4.30 13.37 5.58
C LEU A 27 5.44 13.59 4.58
N CYS A 28 6.46 14.38 4.95
CA CYS A 28 7.62 14.65 4.09
C CYS A 28 8.33 13.36 3.65
N LEU A 29 8.50 12.40 4.56
CA LEU A 29 9.13 11.12 4.25
C LEU A 29 8.31 10.29 3.24
N ARG A 30 6.97 10.29 3.37
CA ARG A 30 6.07 9.53 2.50
C ARG A 30 5.84 10.18 1.15
N ALA A 31 5.81 11.51 1.12
CA ALA A 31 5.65 12.31 -0.09
C ALA A 31 6.96 12.48 -0.88
N GLY A 32 8.10 12.06 -0.32
CA GLY A 32 9.41 12.19 -0.97
C GLY A 32 9.94 13.63 -0.98
N TRP A 33 9.66 14.42 0.07
CA TRP A 33 10.08 15.81 0.21
C TRP A 33 11.17 16.00 1.28
N PRO A 34 12.39 15.46 1.09
CA PRO A 34 13.43 15.52 2.11
C PRO A 34 13.92 16.94 2.41
N GLY A 35 13.78 17.89 1.47
CA GLY A 35 14.26 19.27 1.59
C GLY A 35 13.22 20.31 2.02
N ALA A 36 11.94 19.95 2.17
CA ALA A 36 10.87 20.92 2.44
C ALA A 36 11.03 21.70 3.76
N ASP A 37 10.59 22.94 3.86
CA ASP A 37 10.54 23.62 5.16
C ASP A 37 9.42 23.02 6.04
N ARG A 38 9.80 22.33 7.12
CA ARG A 38 8.87 21.68 8.06
C ARG A 38 8.03 22.71 8.81
N ARG A 39 8.56 23.91 9.04
CA ARG A 39 7.85 24.99 9.74
C ARG A 39 6.73 25.53 8.87
N GLU A 40 7.00 25.79 7.59
CA GLU A 40 5.98 26.27 6.65
C GLU A 40 4.91 25.22 6.40
N LEU A 41 5.31 23.96 6.20
CA LEU A 41 4.37 22.84 6.11
C LEU A 41 3.52 22.71 7.37
N GLY A 42 4.12 22.87 8.55
CA GLY A 42 3.41 22.89 9.83
C GLY A 42 2.37 24.00 9.91
N GLN A 43 2.69 25.22 9.47
CA GLN A 43 1.74 26.33 9.42
C GLN A 43 0.56 26.05 8.48
N VAL A 44 0.83 25.44 7.32
CA VAL A 44 -0.22 25.06 6.36
C VAL A 44 -1.12 23.97 6.92
N LEU A 45 -0.54 22.96 7.59
CA LEU A 45 -1.23 21.73 7.98
C LEU A 45 -1.88 21.77 9.35
N SER A 46 -1.42 22.62 10.27
CA SER A 46 -1.97 22.70 11.64
C SER A 46 -3.49 22.92 11.64
N PRO A 47 -4.06 23.86 10.84
CA PRO A 47 -5.51 24.05 10.79
C PRO A 47 -6.27 22.84 10.25
N TRP A 48 -5.65 22.00 9.41
CA TRP A 48 -6.27 20.78 8.91
C TRP A 48 -6.28 19.69 9.98
N PHE A 49 -5.18 19.55 10.72
CA PHE A 49 -5.10 18.61 11.84
C PHE A 49 -6.10 18.98 12.95
N GLU A 50 -6.25 20.27 13.26
CA GLU A 50 -7.30 20.77 14.17
C GLU A 50 -8.71 20.43 13.68
N ALA A 51 -8.93 20.47 12.36
CA ALA A 51 -10.18 20.04 11.73
C ALA A 51 -10.36 18.50 11.65
N GLY A 52 -9.51 17.73 12.33
CA GLY A 52 -9.62 16.27 12.41
C GLY A 52 -8.98 15.50 11.26
N TRP A 53 -8.16 16.17 10.43
CA TRP A 53 -7.45 15.51 9.35
C TRP A 53 -6.25 14.73 9.88
N CYS A 54 -5.94 13.62 9.20
CA CYS A 54 -4.75 12.82 9.46
C CYS A 54 -3.81 12.84 8.25
N VAL A 55 -2.57 12.37 8.42
CA VAL A 55 -1.55 12.36 7.35
C VAL A 55 -2.06 11.64 6.10
N ASP A 56 -2.74 10.50 6.27
CA ASP A 56 -3.31 9.74 5.13
C ASP A 56 -4.43 10.52 4.42
N ALA A 57 -5.21 11.33 5.16
CA ALA A 57 -6.24 12.19 4.58
C ALA A 57 -5.61 13.29 3.73
N VAL A 58 -4.54 13.92 4.23
CA VAL A 58 -3.78 14.95 3.49
C VAL A 58 -3.17 14.36 2.22
N LEU A 59 -2.47 13.23 2.31
CA LEU A 59 -1.88 12.56 1.14
C LEU A 59 -2.95 12.22 0.09
N ARG A 60 -4.13 11.77 0.52
CA ARG A 60 -5.22 11.48 -0.40
C ARG A 60 -5.85 12.73 -1.03
N ALA A 61 -5.94 13.82 -0.27
CA ALA A 61 -6.46 15.09 -0.74
C ALA A 61 -5.51 15.84 -1.68
N VAL A 62 -4.22 15.50 -1.64
CA VAL A 62 -3.24 15.97 -2.65
C VAL A 62 -3.55 15.39 -4.02
N ASP A 63 -3.97 14.12 -4.09
CA ASP A 63 -4.24 13.42 -5.34
C ASP A 63 -5.68 13.65 -5.84
N LEU A 64 -6.64 13.81 -4.92
CA LEU A 64 -8.07 13.83 -5.23
C LEU A 64 -8.76 15.10 -4.73
N THR A 65 -9.81 15.52 -5.43
CA THR A 65 -10.77 16.53 -4.96
C THR A 65 -11.81 15.90 -4.02
N PRO A 66 -12.66 16.70 -3.32
CA PRO A 66 -13.78 16.18 -2.55
C PRO A 66 -14.76 15.30 -3.36
N SER A 67 -14.92 15.62 -4.65
CA SER A 67 -15.73 14.81 -5.59
C SER A 67 -15.08 13.49 -6.02
N GLY A 68 -13.82 13.24 -5.62
CA GLY A 68 -13.05 12.06 -5.97
C GLY A 68 -12.40 12.13 -7.35
N THR A 69 -12.39 13.29 -8.00
CA THR A 69 -11.67 13.49 -9.27
C THR A 69 -10.18 13.70 -9.01
N LEU A 70 -9.33 13.21 -9.92
CA LEU A 70 -7.88 13.37 -9.81
C LEU A 70 -7.47 14.82 -10.09
N GLN A 71 -6.60 15.38 -9.25
CA GLN A 71 -6.09 16.73 -9.45
C GLN A 71 -4.90 16.69 -10.44
N THR A 72 -5.12 17.08 -11.69
CA THR A 72 -4.15 16.88 -12.79
C THR A 72 -3.08 17.97 -12.92
N GLU A 73 -3.25 19.12 -12.28
CA GLU A 73 -2.35 20.25 -12.43
C GLU A 73 -1.20 20.17 -11.43
N TRP A 74 -0.03 19.70 -11.85
CA TRP A 74 1.23 19.82 -11.09
C TRP A 74 2.22 20.66 -11.88
N ARG A 75 2.85 21.63 -11.22
CA ARG A 75 4.01 22.37 -11.74
C ARG A 75 5.25 21.89 -11.00
N GLU A 76 6.25 21.48 -11.76
CA GLU A 76 7.52 20.93 -11.23
C GLU A 76 8.31 21.94 -10.38
N THR A 77 7.99 23.24 -10.50
CA THR A 77 8.64 24.34 -9.78
C THR A 77 8.00 24.70 -8.44
N ASP A 78 6.86 24.10 -8.06
CA ASP A 78 6.17 24.48 -6.83
C ASP A 78 6.91 23.95 -5.59
N GLU A 79 7.17 24.83 -4.63
CA GLU A 79 7.64 24.42 -3.31
C GLU A 79 6.57 23.57 -2.60
N PRO A 80 6.94 22.57 -1.78
CA PRO A 80 5.99 21.65 -1.18
C PRO A 80 4.85 22.31 -0.37
N HIS A 81 5.13 23.42 0.31
CA HIS A 81 4.11 24.14 1.07
C HIS A 81 3.10 24.84 0.15
N GLU A 82 3.56 25.47 -0.95
CA GLU A 82 2.68 26.09 -1.94
C GLU A 82 1.83 25.05 -2.66
N PHE A 83 2.45 23.93 -3.00
CA PHE A 83 1.77 22.79 -3.61
C PHE A 83 0.62 22.28 -2.71
N LEU A 84 0.89 22.07 -1.41
CA LEU A 84 -0.16 21.68 -0.46
C LEU A 84 -1.26 22.73 -0.35
N GLN A 85 -0.93 24.02 -0.26
CA GLN A 85 -1.92 25.09 -0.20
C GLN A 85 -2.84 25.07 -1.43
N LYS A 86 -2.28 24.94 -2.63
CA LYS A 86 -3.04 24.87 -3.90
C LYS A 86 -3.98 23.65 -3.92
N ARG A 87 -3.48 22.47 -3.56
CA ARG A 87 -4.24 21.21 -3.58
C ARG A 87 -5.36 21.16 -2.55
N LEU A 88 -5.06 21.61 -1.33
CA LEU A 88 -6.00 21.60 -0.22
C LEU A 88 -7.06 22.70 -0.39
N ARG A 89 -6.83 23.70 -1.25
CA ARG A 89 -7.84 24.73 -1.55
C ARG A 89 -9.14 24.14 -2.10
N ALA A 90 -9.06 23.06 -2.88
CA ALA A 90 -10.24 22.37 -3.42
C ALA A 90 -11.11 21.72 -2.34
N TRP A 91 -10.64 21.66 -1.09
CA TRP A 91 -11.33 21.04 0.04
C TRP A 91 -11.96 22.06 1.00
N PHE A 92 -11.92 23.36 0.67
CA PHE A 92 -12.80 24.33 1.31
C PHE A 92 -14.22 24.19 0.77
N ASP A 93 -15.22 24.39 1.62
CA ASP A 93 -16.61 24.31 1.19
C ASP A 93 -16.97 25.58 0.40
N ASP A 94 -17.34 25.41 -0.88
CA ASP A 94 -17.80 26.50 -1.76
C ASP A 94 -19.19 27.06 -1.35
N GLY A 95 -19.81 26.45 -0.33
CA GLY A 95 -21.18 26.72 0.11
C GLY A 95 -21.41 28.06 0.82
N ASP A 96 -20.35 28.76 1.21
CA ASP A 96 -20.48 30.09 1.82
C ASP A 96 -19.60 31.09 1.07
N THR A 97 -20.20 31.72 0.06
CA THR A 97 -19.57 32.73 -0.82
C THR A 97 -19.36 34.07 -0.11
N ALA A 98 -19.14 34.05 1.20
CA ALA A 98 -18.57 35.15 1.94
C ALA A 98 -17.06 34.95 1.98
N ALA A 99 -16.32 35.91 1.42
CA ALA A 99 -14.86 35.95 1.46
C ALA A 99 -14.35 35.72 2.90
N GLY A 100 -13.95 34.49 3.22
CA GLY A 100 -13.58 34.09 4.59
C GLY A 100 -14.09 32.74 5.09
N SER A 101 -14.84 31.95 4.30
CA SER A 101 -15.25 30.60 4.71
C SER A 101 -14.03 29.78 5.18
N THR A 102 -14.05 29.45 6.48
CA THR A 102 -13.03 28.61 7.13
C THR A 102 -13.49 27.14 7.19
N ASP A 103 -14.71 26.87 6.71
CA ASP A 103 -15.30 25.54 6.73
C ASP A 103 -14.71 24.68 5.62
N ARG A 104 -14.33 23.47 6.02
CA ARG A 104 -13.64 22.49 5.19
C ARG A 104 -14.58 21.32 4.98
N ALA A 105 -14.55 20.77 3.77
CA ALA A 105 -15.17 19.49 3.49
C ALA A 105 -14.63 18.41 4.43
N ALA A 106 -15.45 17.37 4.66
CA ALA A 106 -15.05 16.24 5.49
C ALA A 106 -13.78 15.57 4.92
N PRO A 107 -12.86 15.09 5.79
CA PRO A 107 -11.63 14.46 5.33
C PRO A 107 -11.91 13.19 4.51
N PRO A 108 -11.15 12.92 3.44
CA PRO A 108 -11.32 11.73 2.61
C PRO A 108 -11.07 10.43 3.37
N VAL A 109 -10.29 10.50 4.45
CA VAL A 109 -10.04 9.38 5.37
C VAL A 109 -10.33 9.86 6.78
N ALA A 110 -11.30 9.23 7.44
CA ALA A 110 -11.59 9.50 8.84
C ALA A 110 -10.37 9.15 9.70
N GLY A 111 -9.87 10.17 10.41
CA GLY A 111 -8.82 10.04 11.39
C GLY A 111 -9.29 9.34 12.67
N MET A 112 -8.33 8.98 13.52
CA MET A 112 -8.59 8.47 14.86
C MET A 112 -7.60 9.04 15.87
N SER A 113 -7.94 9.01 17.15
CA SER A 113 -6.99 9.40 18.19
C SER A 113 -5.87 8.38 18.36
N LEU A 114 -4.70 8.84 18.82
CA LEU A 114 -3.54 7.99 19.08
C LEU A 114 -3.87 6.86 20.08
N GLY A 115 -4.62 7.16 21.14
CA GLY A 115 -5.05 6.16 22.12
C GLY A 115 -6.02 5.11 21.55
N ARG A 116 -6.84 5.48 20.55
CA ARG A 116 -7.68 4.50 19.83
C ARG A 116 -6.82 3.62 18.92
N TRP A 117 -5.85 4.21 18.23
CA TRP A 117 -4.91 3.48 17.39
C TRP A 117 -4.12 2.43 18.21
N TRP A 118 -3.57 2.81 19.36
CA TRP A 118 -2.85 1.88 20.24
C TRP A 118 -3.72 0.69 20.70
N ARG A 119 -4.98 0.94 21.06
CA ARG A 119 -5.91 -0.13 21.44
C ARG A 119 -6.15 -1.12 20.31
N ILE A 120 -6.35 -0.61 19.08
CA ILE A 120 -6.51 -1.46 17.90
C ILE A 120 -5.22 -2.25 17.64
N HIS A 121 -4.07 -1.58 17.64
CA HIS A 121 -2.79 -2.22 17.34
C HIS A 121 -2.42 -3.28 18.37
N ARG A 122 -2.65 -3.02 19.66
CA ARG A 122 -2.45 -4.01 20.73
C ARG A 122 -3.34 -5.24 20.51
N ARG A 123 -4.62 -5.05 20.23
CA ARG A 123 -5.56 -6.16 19.95
C ARG A 123 -5.12 -6.97 18.72
N THR A 124 -4.66 -6.30 17.67
CA THR A 124 -4.13 -6.95 16.48
C THR A 124 -2.88 -7.75 16.80
N ALA A 125 -1.94 -7.20 17.59
CA ALA A 125 -0.73 -7.90 18.01
C ALA A 125 -1.05 -9.14 18.85
N GLU A 126 -2.01 -9.04 19.77
CA GLU A 126 -2.51 -10.19 20.56
C GLU A 126 -3.14 -11.28 19.67
N THR A 127 -3.88 -10.88 18.62
CA THR A 127 -4.53 -11.82 17.69
C THR A 127 -3.56 -12.43 16.68
N ALA A 128 -2.58 -11.66 16.23
CA ALA A 128 -1.56 -12.03 15.25
C ALA A 128 -0.35 -12.73 15.89
N ALA A 129 -0.26 -12.75 17.22
CA ALA A 129 0.77 -13.46 17.95
C ALA A 129 0.85 -14.91 17.45
N PRO A 130 2.06 -15.43 17.15
CA PRO A 130 2.22 -16.80 16.71
C PRO A 130 1.57 -17.74 17.71
N ARG A 131 0.50 -18.42 17.29
CA ARG A 131 -0.11 -19.45 18.12
C ARG A 131 0.94 -20.53 18.34
N VAL A 132 1.25 -20.85 19.59
CA VAL A 132 2.09 -21.99 19.94
C VAL A 132 1.42 -23.22 19.35
N ARG A 133 1.93 -23.70 18.21
CA ARG A 133 1.41 -24.91 17.57
C ARG A 133 1.92 -26.08 18.39
N GLY A 134 1.01 -26.72 19.14
CA GLY A 134 1.29 -28.03 19.71
C GLY A 134 1.63 -29.05 18.61
N PRO A 135 2.24 -30.19 18.96
CA PRO A 135 2.46 -31.26 18.00
C PRO A 135 1.14 -31.66 17.32
N LEU A 136 1.20 -31.92 16.01
CA LEU A 136 0.03 -32.42 15.28
C LEU A 136 -0.41 -33.75 15.91
N GLY A 137 -1.68 -33.86 16.28
CA GLY A 137 -2.25 -35.16 16.63
C GLY A 137 -2.27 -36.10 15.41
N GLU A 138 -2.54 -37.38 15.63
CA GLU A 138 -2.49 -38.41 14.58
C GLU A 138 -3.33 -38.08 13.34
N ALA A 139 -4.50 -37.47 13.53
CA ALA A 139 -5.35 -37.03 12.42
C ALA A 139 -4.69 -35.91 11.60
N GLY A 140 -3.97 -35.00 12.26
CA GLY A 140 -3.22 -33.93 11.62
C GLY A 140 -1.97 -34.44 10.88
N GLN A 141 -1.29 -35.46 11.41
CA GLN A 141 -0.20 -36.15 10.72
C GLN A 141 -0.71 -36.86 9.45
N ARG A 142 -1.80 -37.63 9.55
CA ARG A 142 -2.43 -38.27 8.40
C ARG A 142 -2.85 -37.26 7.32
N ALA A 143 -3.46 -36.14 7.71
CA ALA A 143 -3.82 -35.09 6.77
C ALA A 143 -2.59 -34.46 6.08
N ARG A 144 -1.50 -34.24 6.83
CA ARG A 144 -0.24 -33.71 6.29
C ARG A 144 0.38 -34.69 5.29
N GLU A 145 0.41 -35.98 5.61
CA GLU A 145 0.92 -37.02 4.72
C GLU A 145 0.11 -37.10 3.43
N GLN A 146 -1.23 -37.10 3.53
CA GLN A 146 -2.11 -37.09 2.36
C GLN A 146 -1.90 -35.84 1.48
N THR A 147 -1.75 -34.67 2.10
CA THR A 147 -1.50 -33.42 1.36
C THR A 147 -0.12 -33.44 0.68
N THR A 148 0.89 -33.98 1.37
CA THR A 148 2.25 -34.12 0.84
C THR A 148 2.29 -35.13 -0.31
N ALA A 149 1.56 -36.25 -0.19
CA ALA A 149 1.41 -37.24 -1.24
C ALA A 149 0.73 -36.64 -2.48
N ARG A 150 -0.36 -35.88 -2.31
CA ARG A 150 -1.02 -35.15 -3.41
C ARG A 150 -0.07 -34.14 -4.07
N ALA A 151 0.65 -33.34 -3.29
CA ALA A 151 1.60 -32.38 -3.85
C ALA A 151 2.73 -33.06 -4.65
N ARG A 152 3.19 -34.24 -4.20
CA ARG A 152 4.16 -35.05 -4.94
C ARG A 152 3.61 -35.60 -6.25
N THR A 153 2.34 -36.04 -6.28
CA THR A 153 1.71 -36.48 -7.53
C THR A 153 1.56 -35.36 -8.57
N PHE A 154 1.44 -34.10 -8.12
CA PHE A 154 1.36 -32.94 -9.02
C PHE A 154 2.73 -32.37 -9.43
N ARG A 155 3.82 -32.72 -8.73
CA ARG A 155 5.19 -32.47 -9.21
C ARG A 155 5.55 -33.49 -10.28
N ARG A 156 5.05 -33.26 -11.50
CA ARG A 156 5.59 -33.90 -12.69
C ARG A 156 7.08 -33.55 -12.78
N ASP A 157 7.95 -34.54 -12.93
CA ASP A 157 9.38 -34.32 -13.05
C ASP A 157 9.61 -33.32 -14.21
N PRO A 158 10.22 -32.15 -13.95
CA PRO A 158 10.46 -31.15 -14.99
C PRO A 158 11.28 -31.72 -16.16
N VAL A 159 12.14 -32.71 -15.91
CA VAL A 159 12.94 -33.37 -16.95
C VAL A 159 12.05 -34.21 -17.88
N ASP A 160 11.07 -34.93 -17.33
CA ASP A 160 10.14 -35.73 -18.12
C ASP A 160 9.23 -34.86 -18.99
N ALA A 161 8.80 -33.70 -18.47
CA ALA A 161 8.03 -32.74 -19.25
C ALA A 161 8.81 -32.15 -20.43
N VAL A 162 10.12 -31.91 -20.26
CA VAL A 162 11.02 -31.44 -21.33
C VAL A 162 11.27 -32.53 -22.37
N ARG A 163 11.56 -33.76 -21.94
CA ARG A 163 11.76 -34.91 -22.85
C ARG A 163 10.54 -35.19 -23.71
N GLU A 164 9.36 -35.15 -23.10
CA GLU A 164 8.08 -35.31 -23.82
C GLU A 164 7.86 -34.22 -24.86
N ARG A 165 8.20 -32.96 -24.54
CA ARG A 165 8.09 -31.85 -25.48
C ARG A 165 9.07 -31.96 -26.65
N GLN A 166 10.27 -32.46 -26.38
CA GLN A 166 11.29 -32.69 -27.40
C GLN A 166 10.88 -33.82 -28.34
N ARG A 167 10.39 -34.94 -27.81
CA ARG A 167 9.87 -36.06 -28.61
C ARG A 167 8.77 -35.62 -29.58
N ARG A 168 7.79 -34.86 -29.09
CA ARG A 168 6.71 -34.33 -29.95
C ARG A 168 7.20 -33.40 -31.05
N ARG A 169 8.27 -32.63 -30.77
CA ARG A 169 8.88 -31.74 -31.75
C ARG A 169 9.61 -32.54 -32.82
N GLU A 170 10.33 -33.58 -32.43
CA GLU A 170 11.01 -34.50 -33.35
C GLU A 170 10.01 -35.25 -34.23
N GLU A 171 8.94 -35.80 -33.65
CA GLU A 171 7.84 -36.44 -34.40
C GLU A 171 7.17 -35.48 -35.38
N ALA A 172 6.92 -34.22 -34.98
CA ALA A 172 6.36 -33.22 -35.86
C ALA A 172 7.31 -32.84 -37.01
N LEU A 173 8.62 -32.72 -36.75
CA LEU A 173 9.61 -32.44 -37.78
C LEU A 173 9.78 -33.63 -38.74
N ASP A 174 9.74 -34.86 -38.23
CA ASP A 174 9.82 -36.08 -39.05
C ASP A 174 8.58 -36.25 -39.93
N SER A 175 7.40 -35.83 -39.45
CA SER A 175 6.16 -35.82 -40.25
C SER A 175 6.15 -34.83 -41.41
N LEU A 176 7.04 -33.83 -41.37
CA LEU A 176 7.17 -32.79 -42.40
C LEU A 176 8.25 -33.13 -43.45
N LEU A 177 9.02 -34.21 -43.26
CA LEU A 177 10.02 -34.65 -44.23
C LEU A 177 9.33 -35.35 -45.42
N PRO A 178 9.55 -34.89 -46.67
CA PRO A 178 9.04 -35.57 -47.86
C PRO A 178 9.71 -36.95 -48.04
N GLU A 179 8.98 -37.93 -48.57
CA GLU A 179 9.35 -39.37 -48.67
C GLU A 179 10.70 -39.67 -49.33
N ALA A 180 11.30 -38.72 -50.06
CA ALA A 180 12.56 -38.90 -50.76
C ALA A 180 13.83 -38.73 -49.89
N THR A 181 13.69 -38.37 -48.61
CA THR A 181 14.84 -38.04 -47.72
C THR A 181 14.85 -38.80 -46.40
N ARG A 182 14.18 -39.96 -46.30
CA ARG A 182 14.36 -40.86 -45.14
C ARG A 182 15.66 -41.64 -45.30
N PRO A 183 16.65 -41.48 -44.39
CA PRO A 183 17.85 -42.30 -44.43
C PRO A 183 17.51 -43.76 -44.09
N PRO A 184 18.11 -44.75 -44.78
CA PRO A 184 17.84 -46.16 -44.51
C PRO A 184 18.35 -46.52 -43.11
N THR A 185 17.44 -47.01 -42.28
CA THR A 185 17.76 -47.63 -40.99
C THR A 185 18.47 -48.96 -41.23
N PHE A 186 19.73 -49.05 -40.84
CA PHE A 186 20.48 -50.30 -40.60
C PHE A 186 20.63 -50.53 -39.09
#